data_AF-A0A172ZES2-F1
#
_entry.id   AF-A0A172ZES2-F1
#
_cell.length_a   1.000
_cell.length_b   1.000
_cell.length_c   1.000
_cell.angle_alpha   90.00
_cell.angle_beta   90.00
_cell.angle_gamma   90.00
#
_symmetry.space_group_name_H-M   'P 1'
#
loop_
_entity.id
_entity.type
_entity.pdbx_description
1 polymer ?
#
loop_
_entity_poly.entity_id
_entity_poly.type
_entity_poly.pdbx_seq_one_letter_code
_entity_poly.pdbx_strand_id
1 'polypeptide(L)'
;MSPHQLEKLFTEGTINEDTLVDILHQCSVVPLLYDEGSQITVDDFYSRLENPLEGEVSEAAQALYATVVQAFRRFAEPESYELLQDCISLQEDLCMTGVLSVSDWIEWLVQAAAGETSLPTADFHSLFEDLPEGYMMQDFHDDLTYILEQPENPKYDEAVKQQQLLYTQLGVTD
;
A
#
# COMPACT_ATOMS: atom_id res chain seq x y z
N MET A 1 18.56 -6.53 -8.71
CA MET A 1 17.56 -6.15 -9.74
C MET A 1 16.76 -4.98 -9.20
N SER A 2 16.19 -4.12 -10.04
CA SER A 2 15.29 -3.04 -9.59
C SER A 2 13.88 -3.60 -9.39
N PRO A 3 13.13 -3.21 -8.36
CA PRO A 3 11.71 -3.56 -8.21
C PRO A 3 10.86 -3.16 -9.44
N HIS A 4 11.20 -2.04 -10.09
CA HIS A 4 10.59 -1.56 -11.34
C HIS A 4 10.69 -2.54 -12.53
N GLN A 5 11.50 -3.59 -12.42
CA GLN A 5 11.54 -4.66 -13.43
C GLN A 5 10.20 -5.41 -13.52
N LEU A 6 9.38 -5.45 -12.46
CA LEU A 6 8.04 -6.07 -12.49
C LEU A 6 7.11 -5.39 -13.50
N GLU A 7 7.06 -4.06 -13.49
CA GLU A 7 6.24 -3.28 -14.43
C GLU A 7 6.66 -3.56 -15.89
N LYS A 8 7.97 -3.62 -16.12
CA LYS A 8 8.51 -3.94 -17.43
C LYS A 8 8.08 -5.35 -17.88
N LEU A 9 8.22 -6.35 -17.01
CA LEU A 9 7.84 -7.73 -17.32
C LEU A 9 6.33 -7.86 -17.59
N PHE A 10 5.51 -7.08 -16.91
CA PHE A 10 4.06 -7.01 -17.18
C PHE A 10 3.77 -6.37 -18.53
N THR A 11 4.40 -5.22 -18.83
CA THR A 11 4.23 -4.51 -20.10
C THR A 11 4.69 -5.35 -21.30
N GLU A 12 5.73 -6.16 -21.12
CA GLU A 12 6.23 -7.10 -22.14
C GLU A 12 5.39 -8.38 -22.25
N GLY A 13 4.39 -8.56 -21.38
CA GLY A 13 3.50 -9.74 -21.35
C GLY A 13 4.17 -11.00 -20.82
N THR A 14 5.29 -10.87 -20.12
CA THR A 14 6.00 -12.00 -19.49
C THR A 14 5.28 -12.47 -18.23
N ILE A 15 4.63 -11.56 -17.51
CA ILE A 15 3.67 -11.88 -16.45
C ILE A 15 2.28 -11.40 -16.84
N ASN A 16 1.25 -12.14 -16.41
CA ASN A 16 -0.14 -11.73 -16.55
C ASN A 16 -0.58 -10.86 -15.36
N GLU A 17 -1.78 -10.31 -15.47
CA GLU A 17 -2.41 -9.49 -14.44
C GLU A 17 -2.54 -10.26 -13.12
N ASP A 18 -3.06 -11.48 -13.14
CA ASP A 18 -3.22 -12.30 -11.93
C ASP A 18 -1.91 -12.47 -11.14
N THR A 19 -0.79 -12.73 -11.84
CA THR A 19 0.53 -12.88 -11.20
C THR A 19 1.03 -11.56 -10.63
N LEU A 20 0.83 -10.46 -11.36
CA LEU A 20 1.22 -9.13 -10.87
C LEU A 20 0.40 -8.76 -9.62
N VAL A 21 -0.91 -8.96 -9.67
CA VAL A 21 -1.83 -8.71 -8.56
C VAL A 21 -1.45 -9.55 -7.35
N ASP A 22 -1.20 -10.85 -7.51
CA ASP A 22 -0.76 -11.70 -6.38
C ASP A 22 0.55 -11.19 -5.77
N ILE A 23 1.55 -10.87 -6.60
CA ILE A 23 2.84 -10.35 -6.12
C ILE A 23 2.64 -9.09 -5.28
N LEU A 24 1.85 -8.15 -5.79
CA LEU A 24 1.56 -6.88 -5.16
C LEU A 24 0.72 -7.04 -3.89
N HIS A 25 -0.29 -7.91 -3.92
CA HIS A 25 -1.17 -8.21 -2.80
C HIS A 25 -0.41 -8.79 -1.60
N GLN A 26 0.62 -9.60 -1.82
CA GLN A 26 1.45 -10.07 -0.70
C GLN A 26 2.14 -8.93 0.06
N CYS A 27 2.34 -7.76 -0.56
CA CYS A 27 2.94 -6.60 0.10
C CYS A 27 2.06 -6.03 1.23
N SER A 28 0.73 -6.14 1.12
CA SER A 28 -0.22 -5.70 2.16
C SER A 28 -0.57 -6.80 3.15
N VAL A 29 -0.70 -8.04 2.68
CA VAL A 29 -1.21 -9.15 3.52
C VAL A 29 -0.16 -9.75 4.45
N VAL A 30 1.07 -9.93 3.99
CA VAL A 30 2.12 -10.58 4.79
C VAL A 30 2.45 -9.79 6.06
N PRO A 31 2.57 -8.44 6.03
CA PRO A 31 2.80 -7.66 7.24
C PRO A 31 1.73 -7.86 8.33
N LEU A 32 0.46 -8.10 7.96
CA LEU A 32 -0.63 -8.33 8.93
C LEU A 32 -0.39 -9.54 9.86
N LEU A 33 0.57 -10.40 9.53
CA LEU A 33 0.91 -11.59 10.33
C LEU A 33 1.85 -11.28 11.50
N TYR A 34 2.34 -10.05 11.62
CA TYR A 34 3.36 -9.66 12.58
C TYR A 34 2.97 -8.38 13.32
N ASP A 35 3.34 -8.30 14.60
CA ASP A 35 3.14 -7.11 15.43
C ASP A 35 4.20 -6.01 15.16
N GLU A 36 5.33 -6.38 14.54
CA GLU A 36 6.42 -5.46 14.20
C GLU A 36 7.24 -5.94 12.99
N GLY A 37 7.83 -4.98 12.26
CA GLY A 37 8.56 -5.23 11.02
C GLY A 37 9.91 -5.95 11.16
N SER A 38 10.41 -6.13 12.38
CA SER A 38 11.73 -6.73 12.64
C SER A 38 11.80 -8.21 12.25
N GLN A 39 10.66 -8.89 12.26
CA GLN A 39 10.53 -10.34 12.06
C GLN A 39 10.22 -10.74 10.62
N ILE A 40 9.81 -9.79 9.77
CA ILE A 40 9.42 -10.06 8.39
C ILE A 40 10.66 -10.39 7.56
N THR A 41 10.54 -11.45 6.77
CA THR A 41 11.54 -11.89 5.81
C THR A 41 10.96 -11.95 4.39
N VAL A 42 11.83 -11.95 3.39
CA VAL A 42 11.42 -12.08 1.99
C VAL A 42 10.74 -13.43 1.72
N ASP A 43 11.19 -14.49 2.39
CA ASP A 43 10.64 -15.84 2.23
C ASP A 43 9.18 -15.94 2.68
N ASP A 44 8.75 -15.09 3.62
CA ASP A 44 7.37 -15.04 4.09
C ASP A 44 6.42 -14.67 2.95
N PHE A 45 6.82 -13.75 2.07
CA PHE A 45 6.04 -13.37 0.88
C PHE A 45 5.95 -14.51 -0.13
N TYR A 46 7.08 -15.14 -0.46
CA TYR A 46 7.08 -16.28 -1.39
C TYR A 46 6.25 -17.46 -0.90
N SER A 47 6.18 -17.67 0.42
CA SER A 47 5.39 -18.75 1.01
C SER A 47 3.87 -18.56 0.85
N ARG A 48 3.43 -17.35 0.50
CA ARG A 48 2.02 -16.95 0.40
C ARG A 48 1.52 -16.74 -1.02
N LEU A 49 2.43 -16.67 -2.00
CA LEU A 49 2.08 -16.62 -3.41
C LEU A 49 1.21 -17.81 -3.82
N GLU A 50 0.19 -17.55 -4.64
CA GLU A 50 -0.69 -18.58 -5.18
C GLU A 50 0.08 -19.55 -6.08
N ASN A 51 1.06 -19.02 -6.83
CA ASN A 51 1.89 -19.78 -7.75
C ASN A 51 3.39 -19.48 -7.54
N PRO A 52 4.27 -20.49 -7.61
CA PRO A 52 5.71 -20.26 -7.58
C PRO A 52 6.17 -19.38 -8.75
N LEU A 53 7.06 -18.42 -8.47
CA LEU A 53 7.68 -17.58 -9.48
C LEU A 53 9.02 -18.16 -9.93
N GLU A 54 9.31 -18.06 -11.23
CA GLU A 54 10.54 -18.56 -11.83
C GLU A 54 11.28 -17.47 -12.61
N GLY A 55 12.59 -17.65 -12.81
CA GLY A 55 13.42 -16.79 -13.66
C GLY A 55 13.42 -15.31 -13.24
N GLU A 56 13.38 -14.42 -14.23
CA GLU A 56 13.46 -12.97 -14.03
C GLU A 56 12.29 -12.41 -13.21
N VAL A 57 11.12 -13.05 -13.25
CA VAL A 57 9.95 -12.67 -12.45
C VAL A 57 10.24 -12.86 -10.96
N SER A 58 10.82 -14.02 -10.62
CA SER A 58 11.22 -14.31 -9.25
C SER A 58 12.25 -13.30 -8.75
N GLU A 59 13.28 -12.97 -9.55
CA GLU A 59 14.29 -11.98 -9.16
C GLU A 59 13.70 -10.56 -8.98
N ALA A 60 12.72 -10.18 -9.79
CA ALA A 60 12.05 -8.89 -9.69
C ALA A 60 11.14 -8.81 -8.44
N ALA A 61 10.36 -9.85 -8.17
CA ALA A 61 9.58 -9.98 -6.94
C ALA A 61 10.47 -9.97 -5.69
N GLN A 62 11.64 -10.62 -5.75
CA GLN A 62 12.59 -10.63 -4.64
C GLN A 62 13.06 -9.22 -4.30
N ALA A 63 13.34 -8.40 -5.32
CA ALA A 63 13.76 -7.01 -5.14
C ALA A 63 12.64 -6.17 -4.52
N LEU A 64 11.39 -6.36 -4.96
CA LEU A 64 10.23 -5.71 -4.36
C LEU A 64 10.07 -6.10 -2.88
N TYR A 65 10.01 -7.39 -2.57
CA TYR A 65 9.83 -7.84 -1.19
C TYR A 65 10.99 -7.43 -0.27
N ALA A 66 12.22 -7.41 -0.78
CA ALA A 66 13.34 -6.88 -0.01
C ALA A 66 13.16 -5.39 0.32
N THR A 67 12.58 -4.62 -0.60
CA THR A 67 12.24 -3.20 -0.41
C THR A 67 11.15 -3.04 0.65
N VAL A 68 10.08 -3.83 0.57
CA VAL A 68 8.98 -3.83 1.56
C VAL A 68 9.50 -4.18 2.96
N VAL A 69 10.28 -5.26 3.08
CA VAL A 69 10.93 -5.65 4.34
C VAL A 69 11.80 -4.52 4.89
N GLN A 70 12.56 -3.83 4.03
CA GLN A 70 13.39 -2.70 4.45
C GLN A 70 12.55 -1.53 4.96
N ALA A 71 11.43 -1.20 4.31
CA ALA A 71 10.50 -0.17 4.77
C ALA A 71 9.95 -0.52 6.16
N PHE A 72 9.39 -1.72 6.34
CA PHE A 72 8.86 -2.15 7.64
C PHE A 72 9.91 -2.21 8.75
N ARG A 73 11.15 -2.57 8.45
CA ARG A 73 12.25 -2.50 9.43
C ARG A 73 12.61 -1.08 9.83
N ARG A 74 12.41 -0.11 8.94
CA ARG A 74 12.70 1.30 9.22
C ARG A 74 11.59 1.93 10.04
N PHE A 75 10.35 1.56 9.79
CA PHE A 75 9.17 1.97 10.56
C PHE A 75 8.75 0.88 11.55
N ALA A 76 9.70 0.32 12.32
CA ALA A 76 9.44 -0.83 13.18
C ALA A 76 8.75 -0.49 14.52
N GLU A 77 8.61 0.80 14.87
CA GLU A 77 7.85 1.20 16.06
C GLU A 77 6.35 0.90 15.85
N PRO A 78 5.62 0.36 16.83
CA PRO A 78 4.26 -0.14 16.64
C PRO A 78 3.31 0.82 15.91
N GLU A 79 3.24 2.09 16.33
CA GLU A 79 2.38 3.09 15.70
C GLU A 79 2.78 3.39 14.24
N SER A 80 4.08 3.43 13.95
CA SER A 80 4.58 3.68 12.59
C SER A 80 4.48 2.43 11.69
N TYR A 81 4.59 1.25 12.29
CA TYR A 81 4.44 -0.02 11.63
C TYR A 81 3.01 -0.21 11.15
N GLU A 82 2.06 -0.02 12.07
CA GLU A 82 0.63 -0.10 11.83
C GLU A 82 0.20 0.93 10.78
N LEU A 83 0.69 2.17 10.88
CA LEU A 83 0.43 3.21 9.89
C LEU A 83 1.00 2.88 8.50
N LEU A 84 2.22 2.33 8.41
CA LEU A 84 2.81 1.91 7.14
C LEU A 84 2.01 0.76 6.52
N GLN A 85 1.56 -0.18 7.34
CA GLN A 85 0.71 -1.28 6.91
C GLN A 85 -0.57 -0.76 6.27
N ASP A 86 -1.28 0.17 6.93
CA ASP A 86 -2.49 0.77 6.36
C ASP A 86 -2.21 1.51 5.05
N CYS A 87 -1.10 2.26 4.98
CA CYS A 87 -0.70 2.98 3.77
C CYS A 87 -0.46 2.03 2.60
N ILE A 88 0.17 0.87 2.85
CA ILE A 88 0.43 -0.13 1.82
C ILE A 88 -0.86 -0.80 1.37
N SER A 89 -1.74 -1.19 2.30
CA SER A 89 -3.06 -1.75 1.96
C SER A 89 -3.89 -0.77 1.12
N LEU A 90 -3.91 0.50 1.51
CA LEU A 90 -4.62 1.52 0.76
C LEU A 90 -3.99 1.78 -0.61
N GLN A 91 -2.66 1.86 -0.73
CA GLN A 91 -2.02 2.02 -2.03
C GLN A 91 -2.20 0.82 -2.95
N GLU A 92 -2.29 -0.38 -2.40
CA GLU A 92 -2.71 -1.55 -3.15
C GLU A 92 -4.11 -1.35 -3.74
N ASP A 93 -5.10 -0.98 -2.92
CA ASP A 93 -6.47 -0.72 -3.37
C ASP A 93 -6.52 0.35 -4.47
N LEU A 94 -5.74 1.43 -4.32
CA LEU A 94 -5.61 2.49 -5.32
C LEU A 94 -4.96 1.98 -6.61
N CYS A 95 -4.01 1.07 -6.50
CA CYS A 95 -3.39 0.41 -7.65
C CYS A 95 -4.37 -0.51 -8.38
N MET A 96 -5.14 -1.30 -7.64
CA MET A 96 -6.13 -2.25 -8.19
C MET A 96 -7.30 -1.54 -8.87
N THR A 97 -7.64 -0.33 -8.41
CA THR A 97 -8.67 0.51 -9.03
C THR A 97 -8.16 1.40 -10.16
N GLY A 98 -6.85 1.37 -10.44
CA GLY A 98 -6.20 2.14 -11.50
C GLY A 98 -6.04 3.64 -11.21
N VAL A 99 -6.23 4.05 -9.94
CA VAL A 99 -6.00 5.42 -9.48
C VAL A 99 -4.50 5.68 -9.32
N LEU A 100 -3.74 4.68 -8.85
CA LEU A 100 -2.29 4.72 -8.71
C LEU A 100 -1.64 3.77 -9.72
N SER A 101 -0.58 4.20 -10.39
CA SER A 101 0.17 3.28 -11.27
C SER A 101 1.06 2.35 -10.46
N VAL A 102 1.30 1.14 -10.96
CA VAL A 102 2.24 0.18 -10.34
C VAL A 102 3.64 0.79 -10.20
N SER A 103 4.06 1.59 -11.19
CA SER A 103 5.37 2.29 -11.16
C SER A 103 5.46 3.27 -9.99
N ASP A 104 4.44 4.13 -9.85
CA ASP A 104 4.41 5.15 -8.79
C ASP A 104 4.33 4.51 -7.41
N TRP A 105 3.56 3.42 -7.27
CA TRP A 105 3.51 2.67 -6.02
C TRP A 105 4.86 2.03 -5.67
N ILE A 106 5.53 1.40 -6.64
CA ILE A 106 6.87 0.83 -6.43
C ILE A 106 7.86 1.92 -6.03
N GLU A 107 7.81 3.10 -6.68
CA GLU A 107 8.66 4.23 -6.35
C GLU A 107 8.40 4.73 -4.93
N TRP A 108 7.13 4.84 -4.54
CA TRP A 108 6.76 5.19 -3.17
C TRP A 108 7.34 4.21 -2.15
N LEU A 109 7.25 2.90 -2.41
CA LEU A 109 7.83 1.87 -1.54
C LEU A 109 9.35 1.99 -1.43
N VAL A 110 10.04 2.32 -2.54
CA VAL A 110 11.49 2.56 -2.54
C VAL A 110 11.84 3.77 -1.67
N GLN A 111 11.08 4.86 -1.79
CA GLN A 111 11.27 6.06 -0.98
C GLN A 111 10.98 5.81 0.51
N ALA A 112 9.93 5.03 0.81
CA ALA A 112 9.63 4.59 2.18
C ALA A 112 10.77 3.71 2.74
N ALA A 113 11.33 2.79 1.96
CA ALA A 113 12.47 1.97 2.36
C ALA A 113 13.75 2.79 2.61
N ALA A 114 13.91 3.92 1.93
CA ALA A 114 14.98 4.90 2.20
C ALA A 114 14.66 5.79 3.42
N GLY A 115 13.41 5.83 3.87
CA GLY A 115 12.89 6.73 4.90
C GLY A 115 12.77 8.18 4.43
N GLU A 116 12.59 8.38 3.14
CA GLU A 116 12.42 9.69 2.50
C GLU A 116 10.95 10.11 2.48
N THR A 117 10.03 9.15 2.53
CA THR A 117 8.58 9.40 2.63
C THR A 117 8.17 9.63 4.08
N SER A 118 7.41 10.70 4.31
CA SER A 118 6.69 10.88 5.58
C SER A 118 5.37 10.11 5.51
N LEU A 119 5.11 9.24 6.48
CA LEU A 119 3.80 8.60 6.59
C LEU A 119 2.73 9.66 6.92
N PRO A 120 1.51 9.54 6.38
CA PRO A 120 0.46 10.51 6.64
C PRO A 120 0.11 10.54 8.13
N THR A 121 -0.10 11.72 8.69
CA THR A 121 -0.62 11.85 10.06
C THR A 121 -2.14 11.72 10.05
N ALA A 122 -2.67 10.80 10.85
CA ALA A 122 -4.10 10.60 11.02
C ALA A 122 -4.73 11.64 11.97
N ASP A 123 -5.54 12.56 11.44
CA ASP A 123 -6.52 13.34 12.21
C ASP A 123 -7.92 13.18 11.62
N PHE A 124 -8.43 11.96 11.70
CA PHE A 124 -9.71 11.54 11.14
C PHE A 124 -10.93 12.17 11.83
N HIS A 125 -10.74 12.72 13.03
CA HIS A 125 -11.79 13.37 13.83
C HIS A 125 -12.39 14.60 13.12
N SER A 126 -11.66 15.18 12.18
CA SER A 126 -12.13 16.31 11.38
C SER A 126 -13.32 15.96 10.47
N LEU A 127 -13.45 14.70 10.04
CA LEU A 127 -14.53 14.23 9.17
C LEU A 127 -15.59 13.42 9.93
N PHE A 128 -15.17 12.61 10.91
CA PHE A 128 -16.03 11.72 11.69
C PHE A 128 -16.13 12.17 13.14
N GLU A 129 -17.35 12.22 13.68
CA GLU A 129 -17.57 12.51 15.10
C GLU A 129 -17.44 11.21 15.90
N ASP A 130 -16.67 11.24 17.01
CA ASP A 130 -16.43 10.11 17.92
C ASP A 130 -15.94 8.83 17.23
N LEU A 131 -14.62 8.75 16.98
CA LEU A 131 -14.00 7.57 16.40
C LEU A 131 -13.76 6.47 17.45
N PRO A 132 -13.90 5.19 17.08
CA PRO A 132 -13.55 4.09 17.96
C PRO A 132 -12.04 4.08 18.28
N GLU A 133 -11.68 3.45 19.39
CA GLU A 133 -10.28 3.18 19.71
C GLU A 133 -9.67 2.27 18.64
N GLY A 134 -8.49 2.65 18.11
CA GLY A 134 -7.82 1.92 17.04
C GLY A 134 -8.44 2.14 15.65
N TYR A 135 -9.03 3.30 15.38
CA TYR A 135 -9.52 3.66 14.04
C TYR A 135 -8.37 3.94 13.07
N MET A 136 -8.36 3.21 11.95
CA MET A 136 -7.23 3.07 11.05
C MET A 136 -7.40 3.90 9.78
N MET A 137 -6.32 4.08 9.01
CA MET A 137 -6.41 4.80 7.74
C MET A 137 -7.24 4.06 6.69
N GLN A 138 -7.24 2.73 6.74
CA GLN A 138 -8.10 1.92 5.89
C GLN A 138 -9.58 2.08 6.27
N ASP A 139 -9.91 2.07 7.57
CA ASP A 139 -11.28 2.34 8.04
C ASP A 139 -11.75 3.73 7.58
N PHE A 140 -10.86 4.72 7.70
CA PHE A 140 -11.10 6.07 7.19
C PHE A 140 -11.41 6.08 5.70
N HIS A 141 -10.62 5.36 4.89
CA HIS A 141 -10.83 5.30 3.46
C HIS A 141 -12.17 4.65 3.10
N ASP A 142 -12.56 3.58 3.77
CA ASP A 142 -13.82 2.89 3.52
C ASP A 142 -15.02 3.76 3.87
N ASP A 143 -15.00 4.41 5.05
CA ASP A 143 -16.06 5.33 5.46
C ASP A 143 -16.11 6.58 4.56
N LEU A 144 -14.95 7.07 4.13
CA LEU A 144 -14.85 8.19 3.18
C LEU A 144 -15.47 7.82 1.84
N THR A 145 -15.14 6.65 1.31
CA THR A 145 -15.70 6.11 0.06
C THR A 145 -17.20 5.96 0.16
N TYR A 146 -17.70 5.44 1.28
CA TYR A 146 -19.14 5.32 1.53
C TYR A 146 -19.88 6.67 1.43
N ILE A 147 -19.28 7.76 1.93
CA ILE A 147 -19.84 9.12 1.77
C ILE A 147 -19.83 9.55 0.30
N LEU A 148 -18.74 9.26 -0.42
CA LEU A 148 -18.55 9.62 -1.84
C LEU A 148 -19.47 8.85 -2.79
N GLU A 149 -20.02 7.72 -2.38
CA GLU A 149 -21.07 7.00 -3.13
C GLU A 149 -22.44 7.68 -3.03
N GLN A 150 -22.60 8.70 -2.17
CA GLN A 150 -23.86 9.39 -1.91
C GLN A 150 -23.72 10.90 -2.18
N PRO A 151 -23.84 11.36 -3.44
CA PRO A 151 -23.69 12.77 -3.81
C PRO A 151 -24.61 13.76 -3.05
N GLU A 152 -25.74 13.28 -2.54
CA GLU A 152 -26.67 14.05 -1.71
C GLU A 152 -26.27 14.16 -0.23
N ASN A 153 -25.23 13.45 0.20
CA ASN A 153 -24.76 13.48 1.59
C ASN A 153 -24.28 14.90 1.96
N PRO A 154 -24.70 15.46 3.11
CA PRO A 154 -24.26 16.79 3.54
C PRO A 154 -22.73 16.97 3.64
N LYS A 155 -21.97 15.89 3.78
CA LYS A 155 -20.51 15.89 3.88
C LYS A 155 -19.80 15.60 2.54
N TYR A 156 -20.51 15.40 1.44
CA TYR A 156 -19.92 14.99 0.16
C TYR A 156 -18.78 15.91 -0.31
N ASP A 157 -19.00 17.22 -0.35
CA ASP A 157 -17.98 18.18 -0.80
C ASP A 157 -16.72 18.19 0.09
N GLU A 158 -16.89 17.88 1.38
CA GLU A 158 -15.76 17.77 2.30
C GLU A 158 -15.03 16.44 2.12
N ALA A 159 -15.78 15.34 1.94
CA ALA A 159 -15.22 14.03 1.63
C ALA A 159 -14.35 14.07 0.36
N VAL A 160 -14.78 14.79 -0.69
CA VAL A 160 -13.96 14.95 -1.91
C VAL A 160 -12.62 15.61 -1.59
N LYS A 161 -12.60 16.65 -0.74
CA LYS A 161 -11.34 17.31 -0.36
C LYS A 161 -10.44 16.42 0.48
N GLN A 162 -11.03 15.67 1.41
CA GLN A 162 -10.29 14.76 2.27
C GLN A 162 -9.71 13.59 1.47
N GLN A 163 -10.43 13.08 0.47
CA GLN A 163 -9.91 12.07 -0.45
C GLN A 163 -8.71 12.60 -1.22
N GLN A 164 -8.83 13.80 -1.81
CA GLN A 164 -7.72 14.43 -2.52
C GLN A 164 -6.51 14.65 -1.62
N LEU A 165 -6.74 15.06 -0.36
CA LEU A 165 -5.68 15.25 0.62
C LEU A 165 -5.00 13.93 0.97
N LEU A 166 -5.77 12.88 1.29
CA LEU A 166 -5.27 11.54 1.60
C LEU A 166 -4.43 10.99 0.45
N TYR A 167 -4.94 11.06 -0.77
CA TYR A 167 -4.24 10.58 -1.96
C TYR A 167 -2.94 11.36 -2.19
N THR A 168 -2.98 12.69 -2.04
CA THR A 168 -1.78 13.54 -2.11
C THR A 168 -0.76 13.17 -1.04
N GLN A 169 -1.20 12.91 0.20
CA GLN A 169 -0.31 12.52 1.31
C GLN A 169 0.31 11.14 1.11
N LEU A 170 -0.38 10.23 0.43
CA LEU A 170 0.15 8.95 0.01
C LEU A 170 1.06 9.03 -1.22
N GLY A 171 1.27 10.23 -1.77
CA GLY A 171 2.14 10.43 -2.93
C GLY A 171 1.47 10.12 -4.27
N VAL A 172 0.14 9.96 -4.29
CA VAL A 172 -0.62 9.90 -5.55
C VAL A 172 -0.71 11.31 -6.12
N THR A 173 -0.14 11.52 -7.31
CA THR A 173 -0.16 12.82 -8.01
C THR A 173 -0.78 12.66 -9.39
N ASP A 174 -1.72 13.57 -9.73
CA ASP A 174 -2.36 13.67 -11.05
C ASP A 174 -1.38 13.92 -12.21
#